data_AF-A0A948ZKN3-F1
#
_entry.id   AF-A0A948ZKN3-F1
#
_cell.length_a   1.000
_cell.length_b   1.000
_cell.length_c   1.000
_cell.angle_alpha   90.00
_cell.angle_beta   90.00
_cell.angle_gamma   90.00
#
_symmetry.space_group_name_H-M   'P 1'
#
loop_
_entity.id
_entity.type
_entity.pdbx_description
1 polymer ?
#
loop_
_entity_poly.entity_id
_entity_poly.type
_entity_poly.pdbx_seq_one_letter_code
_entity_poly.pdbx_strand_id
1 'polypeptide(L)'
;MCYESQESLEVLDVRKKYLKGGATPADLYDPLAMPPKLVKAHAALDRAVDRCYRRQPFTSERQRVEFLFALYEKLTTPLIAAGKKKRQRSGI
;
A
#
# COMPACT_ATOMS: atom_id res chain seq x y z
N MET A 1 2.27 15.34 -4.89
CA MET A 1 2.42 14.34 -5.97
C MET A 1 3.87 14.14 -6.45
N CYS A 2 4.73 15.17 -6.54
CA CYS A 2 6.13 14.97 -7.02
C CYS A 2 7.09 14.23 -6.06
N TYR A 3 6.86 14.27 -4.74
CA TYR A 3 7.73 13.59 -3.77
C TYR A 3 7.53 12.07 -3.75
N GLU A 4 6.31 11.57 -4.01
CA GLU A 4 6.02 10.13 -4.02
C GLU A 4 6.67 9.43 -5.21
N SER A 5 6.70 10.09 -6.38
CA SER A 5 7.42 9.58 -7.55
C SER A 5 8.92 9.42 -7.28
N GLN A 6 9.50 10.25 -6.41
CA GLN A 6 10.94 10.21 -6.13
C GLN A 6 11.32 8.98 -5.29
N GLU A 7 10.53 8.61 -4.26
CA GLU A 7 10.81 7.45 -3.41
C GLU A 7 10.66 6.12 -4.18
N SER A 8 9.70 6.06 -5.10
CA SER A 8 9.54 4.90 -6.00
C SER A 8 10.74 4.72 -6.93
N LEU A 9 11.27 5.82 -7.47
CA LEU A 9 12.47 5.79 -8.32
C LEU A 9 13.70 5.31 -7.55
N GLU A 10 13.88 5.70 -6.29
CA GLU A 10 14.99 5.23 -5.46
C GLU A 10 14.95 3.70 -5.29
N VAL A 11 13.77 3.11 -5.05
CA VAL A 11 13.61 1.65 -5.00
C VAL A 11 14.07 1.00 -6.30
N LEU A 12 13.73 1.57 -7.45
CA LEU A 12 14.14 1.06 -8.76
C LEU A 12 15.65 1.20 -8.99
N ASP A 13 16.24 2.33 -8.63
CA ASP A 13 17.68 2.58 -8.76
C ASP A 13 18.50 1.65 -7.87
N VAL A 14 18.03 1.38 -6.65
CA VAL A 14 18.66 0.42 -5.75
C VAL A 14 18.57 -0.99 -6.33
N ARG A 15 17.37 -1.45 -6.75
CA ARG A 15 17.21 -2.77 -7.40
C ARG A 15 18.15 -2.93 -8.59
N LYS A 16 18.21 -1.94 -9.48
CA LYS A 16 19.04 -1.96 -10.69
C LYS A 16 20.52 -2.21 -10.40
N LYS A 17 21.06 -1.69 -9.29
CA LYS A 17 22.46 -1.91 -8.89
C LYS A 17 22.73 -3.38 -8.56
N TYR A 18 21.83 -4.04 -7.83
CA TYR A 18 22.00 -5.44 -7.46
C TYR A 18 21.67 -6.41 -8.61
N LEU A 19 20.64 -6.12 -9.42
CA LEU A 19 20.28 -6.92 -10.59
C LEU A 19 21.43 -6.97 -11.61
N LYS A 20 22.14 -5.85 -11.81
CA LYS A 20 23.35 -5.83 -12.65
C LYS A 20 24.47 -6.72 -12.12
N GLY A 21 24.48 -7.03 -10.82
CA GLY A 21 25.43 -7.94 -10.18
C GLY A 21 25.01 -9.41 -10.22
N GLY A 22 23.91 -9.76 -10.90
CA GLY A 22 23.44 -11.14 -11.05
C GLY A 22 22.42 -11.59 -9.99
N ALA A 23 22.05 -10.73 -9.04
CA ALA A 23 20.94 -11.04 -8.13
C ALA A 23 19.62 -11.10 -8.90
N THR A 24 18.70 -11.97 -8.46
CA THR A 24 17.33 -12.05 -8.95
C THR A 24 16.39 -11.21 -8.09
N PRO A 25 15.18 -10.89 -8.56
CA PRO A 25 14.16 -10.30 -7.68
C PRO A 25 13.88 -11.15 -6.43
N ALA A 26 13.90 -12.48 -6.53
CA ALA A 26 13.69 -13.34 -5.36
C ALA A 26 14.77 -13.10 -4.29
N ASP A 27 16.04 -13.04 -4.70
CA ASP A 27 17.16 -12.76 -3.78
C ASP A 27 17.02 -11.40 -3.10
N LEU A 28 16.50 -10.39 -3.81
CA LEU A 28 16.28 -9.05 -3.27
C LEU A 28 15.11 -8.95 -2.30
N TYR A 29 14.17 -9.90 -2.33
CA TYR A 29 12.97 -9.89 -1.50
C TYR A 29 12.94 -11.01 -0.45
N ASP A 30 14.03 -11.76 -0.30
CA ASP A 30 14.21 -12.63 0.85
C ASP A 30 14.22 -11.78 2.15
N PRO A 31 13.30 -12.03 3.10
CA PRO A 31 13.21 -11.25 4.34
C PRO A 31 14.49 -11.25 5.19
N LEU A 32 15.32 -12.30 5.08
CA LEU A 32 16.57 -12.45 5.82
C LEU A 32 17.77 -11.89 5.05
N ALA A 33 17.68 -11.76 3.74
CA ALA A 33 18.80 -11.34 2.88
C ALA A 33 18.54 -10.04 2.09
N MET A 34 17.40 -9.36 2.29
CA MET A 34 17.11 -8.09 1.62
C MET A 34 18.21 -7.07 1.91
N PRO A 35 18.86 -6.49 0.88
CA PRO A 35 19.96 -5.57 1.11
C PRO A 35 19.53 -4.34 1.93
N PRO A 36 20.33 -3.88 2.91
CA PRO A 36 19.94 -2.77 3.79
C PRO A 36 19.57 -1.47 3.07
N LYS A 37 20.20 -1.21 1.91
CA LYS A 37 19.84 -0.07 1.05
C LYS A 37 18.42 -0.20 0.48
N LEU A 38 18.02 -1.41 0.11
CA LEU A 38 16.67 -1.68 -0.42
C LEU A 38 15.62 -1.62 0.68
N VAL A 39 15.92 -2.15 1.89
CA VAL A 39 15.07 -2.00 3.08
C VAL A 39 14.81 -0.51 3.37
N LYS A 40 15.88 0.32 3.35
CA LYS A 40 15.77 1.76 3.61
C LYS A 40 14.94 2.48 2.55
N ALA A 41 15.11 2.13 1.28
CA ALA A 41 14.33 2.71 0.18
C ALA A 41 12.83 2.38 0.31
N HIS A 42 12.49 1.12 0.63
CA HIS A 42 11.10 0.74 0.90
C HIS A 42 10.53 1.46 2.12
N ALA A 43 11.28 1.56 3.22
CA ALA A 43 10.81 2.27 4.40
C ALA A 43 10.55 3.76 4.15
N ALA A 44 11.26 4.38 3.20
CA ALA A 44 11.01 5.76 2.79
C ALA A 44 9.75 5.88 1.91
N LEU A 45 9.59 4.95 0.96
CA LEU A 45 8.38 4.83 0.14
C LEU A 45 7.13 4.58 0.99
N ASP A 46 7.19 3.64 1.94
CA ASP A 46 6.09 3.33 2.87
C ASP A 46 5.66 4.57 3.65
N ARG A 47 6.62 5.36 4.16
CA ARG A 47 6.32 6.62 4.85
C ARG A 47 5.66 7.64 3.93
N ALA A 48 6.03 7.68 2.65
CA ALA A 48 5.39 8.56 1.68
C ALA A 48 3.94 8.12 1.43
N VAL A 49 3.71 6.83 1.19
CA VAL A 49 2.38 6.25 0.99
C VAL A 49 1.48 6.41 2.21
N ASP A 50 2.00 6.14 3.41
CA ASP A 50 1.26 6.30 4.66
C ASP A 50 0.77 7.76 4.83
N ARG A 51 1.56 8.75 4.40
CA ARG A 51 1.16 10.17 4.41
C ARG A 51 0.04 10.50 3.43
N CYS A 52 -0.12 9.75 2.35
CA CYS A 52 -1.25 9.89 1.41
C CYS A 52 -2.56 9.48 2.06
N TYR A 53 -2.53 8.49 2.95
CA TYR A 53 -3.71 7.99 3.65
C TYR A 53 -4.09 8.84 4.86
N ARG A 54 -3.10 9.32 5.63
CA ARG A 54 -3.32 10.18 6.81
C ARG A 54 -2.05 10.91 7.25
N ARG A 55 -2.23 12.03 7.97
CA ARG A 55 -1.10 12.83 8.50
C ARG A 55 -0.36 12.14 9.65
N GLN A 56 -1.06 11.37 10.48
CA GLN A 56 -0.50 10.70 11.65
C GLN A 56 0.12 9.35 11.25
N PRO A 57 1.34 9.02 11.70
CA PRO A 57 1.97 7.75 11.36
C PRO A 57 1.21 6.55 11.94
N PHE A 58 1.36 5.39 11.31
CA PHE A 58 0.94 4.12 11.89
C PHE A 58 2.01 3.62 12.87
N THR A 59 1.58 3.13 14.04
CA THR A 59 2.47 2.61 15.09
C THR A 59 2.54 1.09 15.10
N SER A 60 1.67 0.41 14.34
CA SER A 60 1.70 -1.04 14.15
C SER A 60 1.04 -1.44 12.83
N GLU A 61 1.38 -2.62 12.32
CA GLU A 61 0.72 -3.19 11.13
C GLU A 61 -0.78 -3.39 11.37
N ARG A 62 -1.17 -3.83 12.58
CA ARG A 62 -2.57 -3.97 12.96
C ARG A 62 -3.34 -2.66 12.79
N GLN A 63 -2.79 -1.54 13.27
CA GLN A 63 -3.43 -0.24 13.14
C GLN A 63 -3.58 0.18 11.67
N ARG A 64 -2.57 -0.13 10.83
CA ARG A 64 -2.64 0.12 9.39
C ARG A 64 -3.78 -0.67 8.75
N VAL A 65 -3.89 -1.96 9.06
CA VAL A 65 -4.94 -2.84 8.54
C VAL A 65 -6.34 -2.37 8.96
N GLU A 66 -6.54 -2.07 10.25
CA GLU A 66 -7.82 -1.57 10.78
C GLU A 66 -8.25 -0.27 10.08
N PHE A 67 -7.31 0.66 9.85
CA PHE A 67 -7.60 1.90 9.12
C PHE A 67 -8.02 1.63 7.66
N LEU A 68 -7.29 0.75 6.97
CA LEU A 68 -7.56 0.43 5.56
C LEU A 68 -8.91 -0.26 5.37
N PHE A 69 -9.30 -1.18 6.27
CA PHE A 69 -10.63 -1.80 6.24
C PHE A 69 -11.76 -0.77 6.44
N ALA A 70 -11.62 0.13 7.42
CA ALA A 70 -12.61 1.19 7.65
C ALA A 70 -12.72 2.15 6.44
N LEU A 71 -11.59 2.46 5.79
CA LEU A 71 -11.59 3.27 4.57
C LEU A 71 -12.28 2.53 3.41
N TYR A 72 -11.97 1.25 3.24
CA TYR A 72 -12.60 0.41 2.22
C TYR A 72 -14.12 0.34 2.41
N GLU A 73 -14.61 0.10 3.63
CA GLU A 73 -16.05 0.10 3.94
C GLU A 73 -16.71 1.42 3.56
N LYS A 74 -16.10 2.56 3.88
CA LYS A 74 -16.63 3.88 3.50
C LYS A 74 -16.74 4.07 1.99
N LEU A 75 -15.78 3.55 1.23
CA LEU A 75 -15.76 3.67 -0.23
C LEU A 75 -16.72 2.68 -0.91
N THR A 76 -17.01 1.53 -0.29
CA THR A 76 -17.80 0.45 -0.88
C THR A 76 -19.24 0.35 -0.39
N THR A 77 -19.55 0.81 0.83
CA THR A 77 -20.93 0.87 1.36
C THR A 77 -21.89 1.65 0.45
N PRO A 78 -21.49 2.80 -0.15
CA PRO A 78 -22.33 3.51 -1.12
C PRO A 78 -22.68 2.67 -2.35
N LEU A 79 -21.79 1.75 -2.75
CA LEU A 79 -21.97 0.88 -3.92
C LEU A 79 -22.90 -0.31 -3.61
N ILE A 80 -22.81 -0.87 -2.39
CA ILE A 80 -23.63 -2.03 -1.97
C ILE A 80 -25.07 -1.62 -1.62
N ALA A 81 -25.26 -0.45 -1.00
CA ALA A 81 -26.60 0.04 -0.64
C ALA A 81 -27.43 0.46 -1.86
N ALA A 82 -26.81 1.03 -2.89
CA ALA A 82 -27.47 1.44 -4.13
C ALA A 82 -28.06 0.26 -4.94
N GLY A 83 -27.54 -0.97 -4.74
CA GLY A 83 -28.05 -2.18 -5.38
C GLY A 83 -29.32 -2.77 -4.74
N LYS A 84 -29.72 -2.32 -3.55
CA LYS A 84 -30.90 -2.84 -2.83
C LYS A 84 -32.09 -1.89 -2.97
N LYS A 85 -32.60 -1.66 -4.19
CA LYS A 85 -33.98 -1.15 -4.33
C LYS A 85 -34.95 -2.23 -3.84
N LYS A 86 -35.51 -2.05 -2.65
CA LYS A 86 -36.62 -2.87 -2.12
C LYS A 86 -37.76 -2.86 -3.14
N ARG A 87 -38.03 -4.00 -3.78
CA ARG A 87 -39.28 -4.21 -4.53
C ARG A 87 -40.41 -4.23 -3.50
N GLN A 88 -41.22 -3.17 -3.45
CA GLN A 88 -42.47 -3.23 -2.71
C GLN A 88 -43.36 -4.29 -3.35
N ARG A 89 -43.62 -5.39 -2.64
CA ARG A 89 -44.70 -6.30 -3.00
C ARG A 89 -46.01 -5.63 -2.60
N SER A 90 -46.72 -5.09 -3.58
CA SER A 90 -48.11 -4.69 -3.42
C SER A 90 -48.94 -5.97 -3.31
N GLY A 91 -49.48 -6.24 -2.12
CA GLY A 91 -50.47 -7.29 -1.92
C GLY A 91 -51.80 -6.84 -2.53
N ILE A 92 -52.42 -7.77 -3.28
CA ILE A 92 -53.85 -7.79 -3.57
C ILE A 92 -54.39 -9.01 -2.83
#